data_AF-A0A392P2G9-F1
#
_entry.id   AF-A0A392P2G9-F1
#
_cell.length_a   1.000
_cell.length_b   1.000
_cell.length_c   1.000
_cell.angle_alpha   90.00
_cell.angle_beta   90.00
_cell.angle_gamma   90.00
#
_symmetry.space_group_name_H-M   'P 1'
#
loop_
_entity.id
_entity.type
_entity.pdbx_description
1 polymer ?
#
loop_
_entity_poly.entity_id
_entity_poly.type
_entity_poly.pdbx_seq_one_letter_code
_entity_poly.pdbx_strand_id
1 'polypeptide(L)'
;DKPIFMSRDDIDRNSPSRKDGIDVCHETHLRYSYCAFLQNLGTRLELPQTTIGTSMVLCHRFFVRRSHACHDRFLIATAALFLAGKSEESPCPLNNVLRTSSEILHKQEFAFLSYWFPVNYP
;
A
#
# COMPACT_ATOMS: atom_id res chain seq x y z
N ASP A 1 -7.68 -11.99 -22.03
CA ASP A 1 -6.59 -11.74 -21.07
C ASP A 1 -6.21 -10.28 -21.00
N LYS A 2 -6.01 -9.71 -19.80
CA LYS A 2 -5.48 -8.33 -19.66
C LYS A 2 -3.94 -8.39 -19.69
N PRO A 3 -3.27 -7.52 -20.45
CA PRO A 3 -1.83 -7.58 -20.64
C PRO A 3 -1.05 -7.38 -19.33
N ILE A 4 0.12 -8.02 -19.23
CA ILE A 4 1.03 -7.91 -18.07
C ILE A 4 1.69 -6.53 -18.03
N PHE A 5 1.99 -5.96 -19.20
CA PHE A 5 2.58 -4.65 -19.39
C PHE A 5 1.55 -3.72 -20.04
N MET A 6 1.54 -2.45 -19.63
CA MET A 6 0.63 -1.43 -20.17
C MET A 6 1.46 -0.24 -20.65
N SER A 7 0.96 0.45 -21.67
CA SER A 7 1.56 1.71 -22.09
C SER A 7 1.47 2.73 -20.95
N ARG A 8 2.42 3.67 -20.90
CA ARG A 8 2.35 4.81 -19.99
C ARG A 8 1.03 5.57 -20.14
N ASP A 9 0.58 5.78 -21.38
CA ASP A 9 -0.68 6.48 -21.64
C ASP A 9 -1.90 5.73 -21.07
N ASP A 10 -1.90 4.40 -21.12
CA ASP A 10 -2.98 3.61 -20.54
C ASP A 10 -2.98 3.67 -19.01
N ILE A 11 -1.81 3.65 -18.39
CA ILE A 11 -1.67 3.76 -16.93
C ILE A 11 -2.11 5.15 -16.46
N ASP A 12 -1.72 6.20 -17.18
CA ASP A 12 -1.94 7.59 -16.77
C ASP A 12 -3.39 8.04 -17.04
N ARG A 13 -3.97 7.62 -18.17
CA ARG A 13 -5.29 8.12 -18.63
C ARG A 13 -6.44 7.16 -18.36
N ASN A 14 -6.19 5.86 -18.28
CA ASN A 14 -7.24 4.83 -18.29
C ASN A 14 -7.25 3.94 -17.03
N SER A 15 -6.59 4.36 -15.94
CA SER A 15 -6.59 3.61 -14.68
C SER A 15 -8.03 3.42 -14.14
N PRO A 16 -8.33 2.32 -13.43
CA PRO A 16 -9.61 2.15 -12.76
C PRO A 16 -9.90 3.29 -11.77
N SER A 17 -8.88 3.78 -11.05
CA SER A 17 -8.99 4.92 -10.14
C SER A 17 -9.42 6.20 -10.86
N ARG A 18 -8.93 6.43 -12.08
CA ARG A 18 -9.32 7.56 -12.94
C ARG A 18 -10.81 7.55 -13.24
N LYS A 19 -11.33 6.37 -13.58
CA LYS A 19 -12.75 6.18 -13.94
C LYS A 19 -13.67 6.44 -12.75
N ASP A 20 -13.16 6.23 -11.54
CA ASP A 20 -13.86 6.51 -10.28
C ASP A 20 -13.57 7.91 -9.73
N GLY A 21 -12.96 8.80 -10.53
CA GLY A 21 -12.80 10.22 -10.19
C GLY A 21 -11.54 10.59 -9.41
N ILE A 22 -10.57 9.68 -9.25
CA ILE A 22 -9.29 10.00 -8.59
C ILE A 22 -8.35 10.69 -9.59
N ASP A 23 -7.84 11.87 -9.24
CA ASP A 23 -6.94 12.63 -10.08
C ASP A 23 -5.50 12.03 -10.13
N VAL A 24 -4.61 12.56 -10.99
CA VAL A 24 -3.27 11.94 -11.23
C VAL A 24 -2.36 12.14 -10.02
N CYS A 25 -2.42 13.32 -9.42
CA CYS A 25 -1.62 13.66 -8.26
C CYS A 25 -2.09 12.84 -7.06
N HIS A 26 -3.40 12.73 -6.85
CA HIS A 26 -3.94 11.91 -5.77
C HIS A 26 -3.65 10.42 -5.96
N GLU A 27 -3.83 9.87 -7.17
CA GLU A 27 -3.47 8.47 -7.43
C GLU A 27 -1.97 8.21 -7.20
N THR A 28 -1.10 9.13 -7.65
CA THR A 28 0.35 9.06 -7.39
C THR A 28 0.66 9.08 -5.89
N HIS A 29 0.00 9.96 -5.12
CA HIS A 29 0.17 10.03 -3.68
C HIS A 29 -0.28 8.73 -2.99
N LEU A 30 -1.40 8.16 -3.40
CA LEU A 30 -1.88 6.87 -2.89
C LEU A 30 -0.86 5.76 -3.17
N ARG A 31 -0.29 5.72 -4.39
CA ARG A 31 0.79 4.78 -4.75
C ARG A 31 2.01 4.92 -3.87
N TYR A 32 2.47 6.15 -3.66
CA TYR A 32 3.61 6.41 -2.77
C TYR A 32 3.30 5.98 -1.32
N SER A 33 2.11 6.29 -0.82
CA SER A 33 1.74 6.06 0.57
C SER A 33 1.72 4.57 0.95
N TYR A 34 1.22 3.67 0.10
CA TYR A 34 1.27 2.24 0.41
C TYR A 34 2.69 1.66 0.24
N CYS A 35 3.52 2.19 -0.66
CA CYS A 35 4.92 1.76 -0.75
C CYS A 35 5.69 2.15 0.51
N ALA A 36 5.50 3.37 1.01
CA ALA A 36 6.09 3.81 2.27
C ALA A 36 5.61 2.96 3.46
N PHE A 37 4.32 2.61 3.49
CA PHE A 37 3.76 1.70 4.49
C PHE A 37 4.38 0.29 4.40
N LEU A 38 4.48 -0.29 3.20
CA LEU A 38 5.09 -1.61 2.98
C LEU A 38 6.56 -1.63 3.42
N GLN A 39 7.31 -0.57 3.12
CA GLN A 39 8.69 -0.44 3.59
C GLN A 39 8.76 -0.44 5.12
N ASN A 40 7.92 0.34 5.79
CA ASN A 40 7.91 0.42 7.25
C ASN A 40 7.51 -0.92 7.87
N LEU A 41 6.42 -1.52 7.39
CA LEU A 41 5.89 -2.80 7.85
C LEU A 41 6.91 -3.92 7.66
N GLY A 42 7.48 -4.05 6.46
CA GLY A 42 8.48 -5.07 6.16
C GLY A 42 9.75 -4.91 6.98
N THR A 43 10.20 -3.67 7.20
CA THR A 43 11.39 -3.41 8.04
C THR A 43 11.14 -3.78 9.50
N ARG A 44 9.95 -3.48 10.06
CA ARG A 44 9.60 -3.87 11.45
C ARG A 44 9.41 -5.37 11.63
N LEU A 45 9.03 -6.07 10.56
CA LEU A 45 8.91 -7.52 10.53
C LEU A 45 10.23 -8.22 10.16
N GLU A 46 11.31 -7.46 9.99
CA GLU A 46 12.65 -7.95 9.62
C GLU A 46 12.65 -8.77 8.31
N LEU A 47 11.79 -8.39 7.36
CA LEU A 47 11.69 -9.07 6.07
C LEU A 47 12.80 -8.63 5.10
N PRO A 48 13.29 -9.53 4.24
CA PRO A 48 14.22 -9.17 3.17
C PRO A 48 13.66 -8.10 2.23
N GLN A 49 14.53 -7.25 1.67
CA GLN A 49 14.12 -6.23 0.70
C GLN A 49 13.52 -6.84 -0.57
N THR A 50 13.89 -8.08 -0.94
CA THR A 50 13.27 -8.82 -2.04
C THR A 50 11.79 -9.03 -1.78
N THR A 51 11.42 -9.50 -0.59
CA THR A 51 10.04 -9.70 -0.15
C THR A 51 9.25 -8.40 -0.13
N ILE A 52 9.84 -7.33 0.39
CA ILE A 52 9.21 -6.00 0.41
C ILE A 52 8.99 -5.51 -1.02
N GLY A 53 10.00 -5.61 -1.89
CA GLY A 53 9.89 -5.24 -3.30
C GLY A 53 8.81 -6.03 -4.04
N THR A 54 8.75 -7.35 -3.84
CA THR A 54 7.72 -8.21 -4.41
C THR A 54 6.32 -7.77 -3.96
N SER A 55 6.15 -7.42 -2.68
CA SER A 55 4.87 -6.91 -2.17
C SER A 55 4.43 -5.60 -2.82
N MET A 56 5.37 -4.66 -3.07
CA MET A 56 5.07 -3.40 -3.76
C MET A 56 4.61 -3.66 -5.19
N VAL A 57 5.28 -4.57 -5.91
CA VAL A 57 4.89 -4.97 -7.27
C VAL A 57 3.49 -5.59 -7.29
N LEU A 58 3.16 -6.43 -6.30
CA LEU A 58 1.82 -7.02 -6.17
C LEU A 58 0.74 -5.93 -5.93
N CYS A 59 1.00 -4.95 -5.06
CA CYS A 59 0.10 -3.81 -4.86
C CYS A 59 -0.09 -2.97 -6.12
N HIS A 60 0.99 -2.62 -6.81
CA HIS A 60 0.91 -1.89 -8.08
C HIS A 60 0.07 -2.66 -9.10
N ARG A 61 0.31 -3.97 -9.26
CA ARG A 61 -0.45 -4.83 -10.18
C ARG A 61 -1.93 -4.94 -9.81
N PHE A 62 -2.26 -4.91 -8.52
CA PHE A 62 -3.64 -4.88 -8.03
C PHE A 62 -4.33 -3.57 -8.44
N PHE A 63 -3.73 -2.42 -8.13
CA PHE A 63 -4.34 -1.11 -8.38
C PHE A 63 -4.30 -0.64 -9.85
N VAL A 64 -3.55 -1.33 -10.71
CA VAL A 64 -3.72 -1.21 -12.17
C VAL A 64 -5.04 -1.83 -12.63
N ARG A 65 -5.60 -2.79 -11.89
CA ARG A 65 -6.83 -3.52 -12.24
C ARG A 65 -8.04 -3.15 -11.38
N ARG A 66 -7.80 -2.60 -10.19
CA ARG A 66 -8.80 -2.19 -9.20
C ARG A 66 -8.59 -0.73 -8.84
N SER A 67 -9.67 -0.06 -8.47
CA SER A 67 -9.64 1.33 -8.08
C SER A 67 -9.28 1.51 -6.60
N HIS A 68 -8.53 2.56 -6.29
CA HIS A 68 -8.30 3.00 -4.92
C HIS A 68 -9.57 3.56 -4.24
N ALA A 69 -10.59 3.97 -5.02
CA ALA A 69 -11.85 4.44 -4.45
C ALA A 69 -12.64 3.29 -3.78
N CYS A 70 -12.45 2.06 -4.26
CA CYS A 70 -13.23 0.90 -3.82
C CYS A 70 -12.48 -0.05 -2.88
N HIS A 71 -11.18 0.16 -2.64
CA HIS A 71 -10.36 -0.75 -1.85
C HIS A 71 -9.39 0.02 -0.95
N ASP A 72 -9.31 -0.38 0.32
CA ASP A 72 -8.34 0.16 1.26
C ASP A 72 -6.91 -0.26 0.86
N ARG A 73 -6.07 0.73 0.58
CA ARG A 73 -4.69 0.53 0.14
C ARG A 73 -3.81 -0.19 1.16
N PHE A 74 -4.02 0.05 2.46
CA PHE A 74 -3.22 -0.54 3.52
C PHE A 74 -3.66 -1.98 3.81
N LEU A 75 -4.95 -2.27 3.68
CA LEU A 75 -5.44 -3.66 3.72
C LEU A 75 -4.84 -4.48 2.58
N ILE A 76 -4.90 -3.96 1.34
CA ILE A 76 -4.31 -4.61 0.17
C ILE A 76 -2.78 -4.75 0.32
N ALA A 77 -2.10 -3.72 0.84
CA ALA A 77 -0.67 -3.78 1.14
C ALA A 77 -0.31 -4.86 2.17
N THR A 78 -1.05 -4.93 3.27
CA THR A 78 -0.84 -5.96 4.30
C THR A 78 -1.01 -7.36 3.71
N ALA A 79 -2.05 -7.57 2.90
CA ALA A 79 -2.28 -8.85 2.22
C ALA A 79 -1.18 -9.18 1.20
N ALA A 80 -0.73 -8.20 0.43
CA ALA A 80 0.34 -8.36 -0.57
C ALA A 80 1.68 -8.72 0.09
N LEU A 81 2.02 -8.11 1.23
CA LEU A 81 3.24 -8.45 1.97
C LEU A 81 3.18 -9.87 2.54
N PHE A 82 2.03 -10.26 3.10
CA PHE A 82 1.84 -11.62 3.59
C PHE A 82 1.96 -12.65 2.46
N LEU A 83 1.40 -12.36 1.28
CA LEU A 83 1.53 -13.21 0.09
C LEU A 83 2.99 -13.28 -0.39
N ALA A 84 3.68 -12.13 -0.45
CA ALA A 84 5.08 -12.05 -0.87
C ALA A 84 6.00 -12.84 0.08
N GLY A 85 5.78 -12.77 1.39
CA GLY A 85 6.54 -13.56 2.37
C GLY A 85 6.43 -15.06 2.12
N LYS A 86 5.24 -15.53 1.71
CA LYS A 86 5.07 -16.95 1.32
C LYS A 86 5.77 -17.28 0.01
N SER A 87 5.73 -16.41 -1.00
CA SER A 87 6.32 -16.70 -2.30
C SER A 87 7.85 -16.60 -2.32
N GLU A 88 8.43 -15.75 -1.48
CA GLU A 88 9.88 -15.53 -1.38
C GLU A 88 10.52 -16.40 -0.27
N GLU A 89 9.82 -17.45 0.18
CA GLU A 89 10.29 -18.36 1.25
C GLU A 89 10.77 -17.64 2.52
N SER A 90 10.12 -16.51 2.84
CA SER A 90 10.32 -15.69 4.05
C SER A 90 8.99 -15.53 4.82
N PRO A 91 8.34 -16.65 5.22
CA PRO A 91 7.00 -16.62 5.79
C PRO A 91 7.00 -15.92 7.15
N CYS A 92 6.03 -15.03 7.35
CA CYS A 92 5.75 -14.38 8.62
C CYS A 92 4.38 -14.85 9.15
N PRO A 93 4.24 -15.15 10.45
CA PRO A 93 2.94 -15.49 11.04
C PRO A 93 1.91 -14.38 10.79
N LEU A 94 0.71 -14.76 10.35
CA LEU A 94 -0.36 -13.79 10.02
C LEU A 94 -0.65 -12.83 11.19
N ASN A 95 -0.69 -13.33 12.43
CA ASN A 95 -0.91 -12.52 13.62
C ASN A 95 0.15 -11.43 13.82
N ASN A 96 1.42 -11.71 13.48
CA ASN A 96 2.50 -10.72 13.59
C ASN A 96 2.33 -9.64 12.52
N VAL A 97 1.97 -10.04 11.29
CA VAL A 97 1.69 -9.10 10.19
C VAL A 97 0.54 -8.17 10.55
N LEU A 98 -0.57 -8.72 11.06
CA LEU A 98 -1.75 -7.95 11.45
C LEU A 98 -1.50 -7.02 12.65
N ARG A 99 -0.78 -7.51 13.67
CA ARG A 99 -0.42 -6.68 14.83
C ARG A 99 0.44 -5.51 14.40
N THR A 100 1.50 -5.77 13.65
CA THR A 100 2.45 -4.73 13.24
C THR A 100 1.81 -3.73 12.27
N SER A 101 0.94 -4.18 11.36
CA SER A 101 0.20 -3.28 10.47
C SER A 101 -0.74 -2.36 11.24
N SER A 102 -1.53 -2.89 12.18
CA SER A 102 -2.42 -2.12 13.05
C SER A 102 -1.63 -1.08 13.86
N GLU A 103 -0.50 -1.44 14.46
CA GLU A 103 0.34 -0.50 15.20
C GLU A 103 0.88 0.65 14.33
N ILE A 104 1.23 0.38 13.08
CA ILE A 104 1.69 1.43 12.15
C ILE A 104 0.53 2.36 11.79
N LEU A 105 -0.65 1.81 11.48
CA LEU A 105 -1.80 2.59 11.08
C LEU A 105 -2.32 3.48 12.21
N HIS A 106 -2.42 2.97 13.43
CA HIS A 106 -2.85 3.78 14.58
C HIS A 106 -1.83 4.87 14.96
N LYS A 107 -0.52 4.59 14.82
CA LYS A 107 0.51 5.63 15.00
C LYS A 107 0.45 6.70 13.90
N GLN A 108 0.15 6.31 12.66
CA GLN A 108 -0.05 7.26 11.58
C GLN A 108 -1.32 8.08 11.75
N GLU A 109 -2.40 7.49 12.24
CA GLU A 109 -3.64 8.20 12.58
C GLU A 109 -3.36 9.27 13.65
N PHE A 110 -2.63 8.96 14.71
CA PHE A 110 -2.20 9.95 15.70
C PHE A 110 -1.25 11.02 15.14
N ALA A 111 -0.28 10.65 14.30
CA ALA A 111 0.60 11.62 13.64
C ALA A 111 -0.16 12.54 12.66
N PHE A 112 -1.14 11.99 11.96
CA PHE A 112 -1.99 12.73 11.03
C PHE A 112 -2.97 13.65 11.79
N LEU A 113 -3.62 13.15 12.84
CA LEU A 113 -4.52 13.93 13.70
C LEU A 113 -3.76 15.03 14.45
N SER A 114 -2.55 14.78 14.94
CA SER A 114 -1.73 15.82 15.59
C SER A 114 -1.25 16.90 14.62
N TYR A 115 -1.06 16.55 13.34
CA TYR A 115 -0.77 17.53 12.29
C TYR A 115 -2.01 18.35 11.88
N TRP A 116 -3.19 17.72 11.82
CA TRP A 116 -4.45 18.38 11.42
C TRP A 116 -5.14 19.15 12.55
N PHE A 117 -5.00 18.69 13.77
CA PHE A 117 -5.47 19.34 14.99
C PHE A 117 -4.25 19.62 15.86
N PRO A 118 -3.51 20.72 15.61
CA PRO A 118 -2.56 21.20 16.59
C PRO A 118 -3.35 21.52 17.85
N VAL A 119 -3.28 20.63 18.83
CA VAL A 119 -3.90 20.80 20.14
C VAL A 119 -3.17 21.97 20.81
N ASN A 120 -3.59 23.19 20.50
CA ASN A 120 -3.41 24.32 21.39
C ASN A 120 -4.34 24.05 22.56
N TYR A 121 -3.82 23.41 23.61
CA TYR A 121 -4.47 23.48 24.90
C TYR A 121 -4.07 24.81 25.56
N PRO A 122 -5.02 25.55 26.16
CA PRO A 122 -4.73 26.81 26.87
C PRO A 122 -3.78 26.64 28.06
#